data_AF-T0TSL3-F1
#
_entry.id   AF-T0TSL3-F1
#
_cell.length_a   1.000
_cell.length_b   1.000
_cell.length_c   1.000
_cell.angle_alpha   90.00
_cell.angle_beta   90.00
_cell.angle_gamma   90.00
#
_symmetry.space_group_name_H-M   'P 1'
#
loop_
_entity.id
_entity.type
_entity.pdbx_description
1 polymer ?
#
loop_
_entity_poly.entity_id
_entity_poly.type
_entity_poly.pdbx_seq_one_letter_code
_entity_poly.pdbx_strand_id
1 'polypeptide(L)'
;MALNDEQVQQLQTGVLKIIKNYDVGKDFSLKKGGQKYVLINEVNETTQAIAVAPLDKDGKPDYSQTTIVVAGTQASGGDINNHVIESEFNAWIATGQLTEQTKDVREFYNQSLSKAKKMAGTGQEVDISNMSGFSQSGPAVAKVAAEMKVQKITNFMDWGAWASLSMNSSDYKGISNEELAYLDEHLHSYSDQGKHITSLDWHGGVIPYGKVFTVEGKYHNAGFPKIKGNGPDFEWYEKNLLFCSGMSKSQVERIVDKILSKSSIDNAYKTMARPELIERYEVEYGSFAPELTKQDLISLNIKQIKELKDSLKTSSSSKKISLREELVRVSAETAKLQAEVYEEEIKSKIESEKEKVSQKISSLKSEAYSIAHHLPSSEVEVLLSELSLDIAWNSVKESNTISATSNYKNKMSQISDNLNKVADRIIESDKIGAKIFSN
;
A
#
# COMPACT_ATOMS: atom_id res chain seq x y z
N MET A 1 5.62 13.00 -11.74
CA MET A 1 4.75 12.04 -11.02
C MET A 1 4.33 12.73 -9.74
N ALA A 2 3.04 12.89 -9.47
CA ALA A 2 2.54 13.51 -8.24
C ALA A 2 3.17 12.91 -6.96
N LEU A 3 3.19 13.69 -5.88
CA LEU A 3 3.67 13.24 -4.58
C LEU A 3 2.93 11.97 -4.11
N ASN A 4 3.66 11.07 -3.45
CA ASN A 4 3.06 9.88 -2.86
C ASN A 4 2.27 10.21 -1.57
N ASP A 5 1.42 9.29 -1.10
CA ASP A 5 0.54 9.57 0.06
C ASP A 5 1.34 9.85 1.34
N GLU A 6 2.47 9.16 1.53
CA GLU A 6 3.38 9.39 2.66
C GLU A 6 3.93 10.83 2.67
N GLN A 7 4.34 11.34 1.50
CA GLN A 7 4.80 12.72 1.36
C GLN A 7 3.67 13.72 1.62
N VAL A 8 2.46 13.44 1.12
CA VAL A 8 1.29 14.29 1.36
C VAL A 8 0.92 14.31 2.84
N GLN A 9 0.96 13.16 3.53
CA GLN A 9 0.72 13.10 4.98
C GLN A 9 1.71 13.97 5.77
N GLN A 10 2.98 14.00 5.37
CA GLN A 10 3.97 14.85 6.01
C GLN A 10 3.62 16.34 5.85
N LEU A 11 3.17 16.75 4.66
CA LEU A 11 2.68 18.11 4.44
C LEU A 11 1.41 18.40 5.26
N GLN A 12 0.45 17.48 5.26
CA GLN A 12 -0.83 17.59 5.99
C GLN A 12 -0.64 17.76 7.49
N THR A 13 0.29 17.01 8.09
CA THR A 13 0.63 17.13 9.51
C THR A 13 1.44 18.40 9.82
N GLY A 14 2.02 19.04 8.79
CA GLY A 14 2.90 20.19 8.90
C GLY A 14 2.27 21.55 8.55
N VAL A 15 1.03 21.62 8.05
CA VAL A 15 0.42 22.84 7.46
C VAL A 15 0.65 24.09 8.33
N LEU A 16 0.23 24.06 9.60
CA LEU A 16 0.39 25.21 10.51
C LEU A 16 1.85 25.58 10.77
N LYS A 17 2.71 24.57 10.91
CA LYS A 17 4.14 24.80 11.11
C LYS A 17 4.75 25.43 9.86
N ILE A 18 4.26 25.09 8.68
CA ILE A 18 4.73 25.65 7.42
C ILE A 18 4.33 27.13 7.36
N ILE A 19 3.03 27.42 7.50
CA ILE A 19 2.47 28.78 7.50
C ILE A 19 3.17 29.70 8.50
N LYS A 20 3.49 29.18 9.70
CA LYS A 20 4.12 30.00 10.75
C LYS A 20 5.59 30.33 10.49
N ASN A 21 6.33 29.48 9.77
CA ASN A 21 7.80 29.52 9.76
C ASN A 21 8.42 29.81 8.39
N TYR A 22 7.65 29.81 7.30
CA TYR A 22 8.18 29.99 5.96
C TYR A 22 7.31 30.97 5.16
N ASP A 23 7.96 31.84 4.39
CA ASP A 23 7.27 32.77 3.51
C ASP A 23 7.07 32.16 2.12
N VAL A 24 6.04 32.63 1.41
CA VAL A 24 5.83 32.30 -0.01
C VAL A 24 7.09 32.60 -0.83
N GLY A 25 7.48 31.65 -1.68
CA GLY A 25 8.69 31.68 -2.50
C GLY A 25 9.96 31.19 -1.80
N LYS A 26 9.88 30.74 -0.54
CA LYS A 26 11.01 30.17 0.19
C LYS A 26 11.02 28.65 0.14
N ASP A 27 12.24 28.11 0.12
CA ASP A 27 12.50 26.68 0.23
C ASP A 27 12.41 26.21 1.67
N PHE A 28 11.84 25.04 1.88
CA PHE A 28 11.79 24.40 3.19
C PHE A 28 11.89 22.87 3.11
N SER A 29 12.14 22.25 4.26
CA SER A 29 12.09 20.80 4.44
C SER A 29 11.49 20.46 5.79
N LEU A 30 10.63 19.45 5.84
CA LEU A 30 10.00 19.02 7.09
C LEU A 30 10.90 18.14 7.97
N LYS A 31 11.90 17.49 7.36
CA LYS A 31 12.88 16.63 8.02
C LYS A 31 14.27 16.94 7.49
N LYS A 32 15.27 16.87 8.38
CA LYS A 32 16.68 17.06 7.98
C LYS A 32 17.08 16.00 6.95
N GLY A 33 17.52 16.45 5.77
CA GLY A 33 17.89 15.57 4.66
C GLY A 33 16.70 14.94 3.91
N GLY A 34 15.46 15.37 4.19
CA GLY A 34 14.26 14.92 3.48
C GLY A 34 13.99 15.71 2.19
N GLN A 35 12.85 15.41 1.56
CA GLN A 35 12.34 16.16 0.41
C GLN A 35 12.22 17.64 0.74
N LYS A 36 12.70 18.49 -0.18
CA LYS A 36 12.55 19.94 -0.10
C LYS A 36 11.40 20.40 -0.97
N TYR A 37 10.81 21.52 -0.59
CA TYR A 37 9.68 22.13 -1.27
C TYR A 37 9.89 23.63 -1.34
N VAL A 38 9.32 24.27 -2.35
CA VAL A 38 9.09 25.72 -2.36
C VAL A 38 7.63 25.99 -2.00
N LEU A 39 7.39 26.95 -1.12
CA LEU A 39 6.03 27.39 -0.78
C LEU A 39 5.49 28.29 -1.91
N ILE A 40 4.36 27.92 -2.50
CA ILE A 40 3.74 28.62 -3.65
C ILE A 40 2.64 29.58 -3.19
N ASN A 41 1.82 29.13 -2.26
CA ASN A 41 0.71 29.89 -1.72
C ASN A 41 0.39 29.41 -0.30
N GLU A 42 -0.20 30.29 0.49
CA GLU A 42 -0.71 29.97 1.81
C GLU A 42 -1.91 30.85 2.14
N VAL A 43 -2.79 30.33 2.98
CA VAL A 43 -3.90 31.05 3.59
C VAL A 43 -4.06 30.57 5.02
N ASN A 44 -4.34 31.49 5.93
CA ASN A 44 -4.49 31.21 7.36
C ASN A 44 -5.69 31.98 7.92
N GLU A 45 -6.87 31.66 7.40
CA GLU A 45 -8.15 32.25 7.83
C GLU A 45 -9.10 31.11 8.25
N THR A 46 -10.40 31.22 7.97
CA THR A 46 -11.38 30.13 8.16
C THR A 46 -10.90 28.83 7.53
N THR A 47 -10.32 28.94 6.33
CA THR A 47 -9.60 27.86 5.65
C THR A 47 -8.11 28.07 5.83
N GLN A 48 -7.42 27.01 6.28
CA GLN A 48 -5.97 26.99 6.42
C GLN A 48 -5.41 26.04 5.38
N ALA A 49 -4.63 26.57 4.44
CA ALA A 49 -4.11 25.76 3.35
C ALA A 49 -2.75 26.25 2.88
N ILE A 50 -2.00 25.34 2.29
CA ILE A 50 -0.74 25.63 1.60
C ILE A 50 -0.76 25.01 0.21
N ALA A 51 -0.04 25.63 -0.71
CA ALA A 51 0.32 25.05 -1.98
C ALA A 51 1.85 25.00 -2.08
N VAL A 52 2.40 23.86 -2.48
CA VAL A 52 3.84 23.63 -2.50
C VAL A 52 4.26 22.93 -3.79
N ALA A 53 5.46 23.19 -4.28
CA ALA A 53 6.07 22.42 -5.36
C ALA A 53 7.33 21.72 -4.84
N PRO A 54 7.54 20.42 -5.14
CA PRO A 54 8.76 19.73 -4.72
C PRO A 54 9.98 20.28 -5.49
N LEU A 55 11.13 20.33 -4.82
CA LEU A 55 12.41 20.59 -5.48
C LEU A 55 13.01 19.28 -6.01
N ASP A 56 13.55 19.32 -7.22
CA ASP A 56 14.34 18.24 -7.78
C ASP A 56 15.73 18.13 -7.13
N LYS A 57 16.55 17.19 -7.63
CA LYS A 57 17.91 16.95 -7.09
C LYS A 57 18.86 18.14 -7.30
N ASP A 58 18.58 18.99 -8.28
CA ASP A 58 19.36 20.19 -8.59
C ASP A 58 18.84 21.41 -7.81
N GLY A 59 17.80 21.24 -6.99
CA GLY A 59 17.17 22.30 -6.21
C GLY A 59 16.19 23.15 -7.01
N LYS A 60 15.75 22.70 -8.19
CA LYS A 60 14.78 23.43 -9.01
C LYS A 60 13.35 22.98 -8.68
N PRO A 61 12.40 23.91 -8.54
CA PRO A 61 10.99 23.55 -8.35
C PRO A 61 10.41 22.82 -9.56
N ASP A 62 9.70 21.72 -9.31
CA ASP A 62 8.85 21.03 -10.28
C ASP A 62 7.40 21.50 -10.13
N TYR A 63 7.04 22.57 -10.85
CA TYR A 63 5.69 23.15 -10.79
C TYR A 63 4.61 22.27 -11.43
N SER A 64 4.99 21.25 -12.22
CA SER A 64 4.04 20.23 -12.71
C SER A 64 3.56 19.30 -11.59
N GLN A 65 4.23 19.34 -10.43
CA GLN A 65 3.89 18.54 -9.25
C GLN A 65 3.39 19.39 -8.08
N THR A 66 2.79 20.54 -8.37
CA THR A 66 2.25 21.39 -7.30
C THR A 66 1.17 20.63 -6.53
N THR A 67 1.24 20.69 -5.20
CA THR A 67 0.36 19.99 -4.28
C THR A 67 -0.32 21.00 -3.36
N ILE A 68 -1.64 20.92 -3.25
CA ILE A 68 -2.44 21.70 -2.30
C ILE A 68 -2.80 20.84 -1.11
N VAL A 69 -2.66 21.39 0.08
CA VAL A 69 -2.96 20.70 1.34
C VAL A 69 -3.80 21.63 2.20
N VAL A 70 -4.99 21.17 2.58
CA VAL A 70 -5.99 21.94 3.33
C VAL A 70 -6.16 21.30 4.71
N ALA A 71 -5.95 22.07 5.76
CA ALA A 71 -6.15 21.62 7.13
C ALA A 71 -7.64 21.63 7.53
N GLY A 72 -7.96 20.97 8.65
CA GLY A 72 -9.28 21.09 9.27
C GLY A 72 -9.54 22.52 9.77
N THR A 73 -10.80 22.89 9.95
CA THR A 73 -11.19 24.24 10.38
C THR A 73 -10.80 24.50 11.83
N GLN A 74 -10.45 25.75 12.16
CA GLN A 74 -10.13 26.16 13.52
C GLN A 74 -11.37 26.12 14.44
N ALA A 75 -11.18 25.66 15.67
CA ALA A 75 -12.03 26.10 16.80
C ALA A 75 -11.50 27.45 17.33
N SER A 76 -12.38 28.21 17.98
CA SER A 76 -12.05 29.46 18.67
C SER A 76 -10.98 29.20 19.74
N GLY A 77 -9.70 29.51 19.44
CA GLY A 77 -8.60 29.26 20.37
C GLY A 77 -7.24 28.94 19.74
N GLY A 78 -7.16 28.74 18.42
CA GLY A 78 -5.87 28.68 17.70
C GLY A 78 -5.15 27.34 17.73
N ASP A 79 -5.66 26.33 18.44
CA ASP A 79 -5.17 24.95 18.36
C ASP A 79 -6.06 24.11 17.44
N ILE A 80 -5.46 23.50 16.41
CA ILE A 80 -6.03 22.33 15.76
C ILE A 80 -5.45 21.10 16.47
N ASN A 81 -6.28 20.09 16.72
CA ASN A 81 -5.93 18.76 17.25
C ASN A 81 -6.00 18.52 18.77
N ASN A 82 -6.75 19.28 19.59
CA ASN A 82 -7.04 18.72 20.94
C ASN A 82 -8.31 19.16 21.68
N HIS A 83 -9.22 19.92 21.08
CA HIS A 83 -10.50 20.24 21.73
C HIS A 83 -11.63 20.31 20.71
N VAL A 84 -12.13 19.14 20.30
CA VAL A 84 -13.57 19.06 19.98
C VAL A 84 -14.25 18.95 21.33
N ILE A 85 -14.49 20.11 21.98
CA ILE A 85 -15.37 20.12 23.15
C ILE A 85 -16.78 19.82 22.63
N GLU A 86 -17.27 18.71 23.15
CA GLU A 86 -18.65 18.25 23.23
C GLU A 86 -19.63 19.39 23.52
N SER A 87 -20.14 20.06 22.49
CA SER A 87 -21.50 20.62 22.44
C SER A 87 -21.60 21.56 21.22
N GLU A 88 -22.61 21.36 20.37
CA GLU A 88 -23.16 22.38 19.46
C GLU A 88 -22.67 22.49 18.01
N PHE A 89 -22.13 21.43 17.39
CA PHE A 89 -22.14 21.36 15.91
C PHE A 89 -23.50 20.88 15.39
N ASN A 90 -24.50 21.76 15.45
CA ASN A 90 -25.83 21.52 14.87
C ASN A 90 -25.73 21.25 13.35
N ALA A 91 -26.58 20.36 12.84
CA ALA A 91 -26.66 19.97 11.42
C ALA A 91 -26.89 21.15 10.45
N TRP A 92 -27.39 22.29 10.95
CA TRP A 92 -27.58 23.53 10.18
C TRP A 92 -26.27 24.34 9.99
N ILE A 93 -25.30 24.22 10.91
CA ILE A 93 -23.98 24.86 10.81
C ILE A 93 -23.02 24.02 9.93
N ALA A 94 -23.15 22.69 9.96
CA ALA A 94 -22.33 21.77 9.15
C ALA A 94 -22.55 21.93 7.63
N THR A 95 -23.79 22.17 7.18
CA THR A 95 -24.09 22.36 5.74
C THR A 95 -23.67 23.75 5.24
N GLY A 96 -23.77 24.79 6.08
CA GLY A 96 -23.26 26.13 5.77
C GLY A 96 -21.73 26.15 5.66
N GLN A 97 -21.03 25.56 6.64
CA GLN A 97 -19.55 25.57 6.69
C GLN A 97 -18.89 24.74 5.59
N LEU A 98 -19.43 23.56 5.24
CA LEU A 98 -18.91 22.76 4.13
C LEU A 98 -19.06 23.49 2.77
N THR A 99 -20.15 24.26 2.60
CA THR A 99 -20.38 25.08 1.40
C THR A 99 -19.37 26.22 1.30
N GLU A 100 -19.15 26.96 2.39
CA GLU A 100 -18.17 28.06 2.45
C GLU A 100 -16.74 27.54 2.27
N GLN A 101 -16.37 26.46 2.96
CA GLN A 101 -15.05 25.86 2.83
C GLN A 101 -14.79 25.34 1.42
N THR A 102 -15.79 24.81 0.70
CA THR A 102 -15.62 24.43 -0.71
C THR A 102 -15.32 25.65 -1.59
N LYS A 103 -16.00 26.80 -1.35
CA LYS A 103 -15.71 28.04 -2.07
C LYS A 103 -14.28 28.50 -1.82
N ASP A 104 -13.85 28.50 -0.56
CA ASP A 104 -12.47 28.86 -0.17
C ASP A 104 -11.44 27.94 -0.83
N VAL A 105 -11.67 26.62 -0.82
CA VAL A 105 -10.76 25.65 -1.45
C VAL A 105 -10.69 25.86 -2.96
N ARG A 106 -11.82 26.15 -3.61
CA ARG A 106 -11.86 26.44 -5.06
C ARG A 106 -11.14 27.74 -5.40
N GLU A 107 -11.31 28.78 -4.59
CA GLU A 107 -10.58 30.03 -4.76
C GLU A 107 -9.07 29.81 -4.54
N PHE A 108 -8.70 29.12 -3.47
CA PHE A 108 -7.32 28.80 -3.14
C PHE A 108 -6.65 27.97 -4.25
N TYR A 109 -7.37 27.03 -4.87
CA TYR A 109 -6.90 26.29 -6.05
C TYR A 109 -6.51 27.25 -7.18
N ASN A 110 -7.43 28.12 -7.58
CA ASN A 110 -7.21 29.06 -8.68
C ASN A 110 -6.08 30.05 -8.38
N GLN A 111 -6.02 30.57 -7.16
CA GLN A 111 -4.94 31.46 -6.72
C GLN A 111 -3.58 30.73 -6.75
N SER A 112 -3.53 29.49 -6.26
CA SER A 112 -2.30 28.68 -6.21
C SER A 112 -1.79 28.33 -7.61
N LEU A 113 -2.68 27.94 -8.52
CA LEU A 113 -2.34 27.68 -9.92
C LEU A 113 -1.80 28.94 -10.60
N SER A 114 -2.43 30.10 -10.36
CA SER A 114 -1.98 31.39 -10.89
C SER A 114 -0.59 31.79 -10.35
N LYS A 115 -0.37 31.65 -9.04
CA LYS A 115 0.93 31.91 -8.40
C LYS A 115 2.01 30.96 -8.90
N ALA A 116 1.72 29.67 -9.02
CA ALA A 116 2.64 28.68 -9.60
C ALA A 116 3.06 29.06 -11.02
N LYS A 117 2.11 29.43 -11.89
CA LYS A 117 2.40 29.90 -13.26
C LYS A 117 3.30 31.14 -13.28
N LYS A 118 3.05 32.09 -12.38
CA LYS A 118 3.88 33.29 -12.26
C LYS A 118 5.30 32.97 -11.78
N MET A 119 5.46 32.03 -10.85
CA MET A 119 6.76 31.63 -10.31
C MET A 119 7.57 30.77 -11.28
N ALA A 120 6.90 29.92 -12.07
CA ALA A 120 7.53 29.05 -13.08
C ALA A 120 8.11 29.85 -14.27
N GLY A 121 7.43 30.93 -14.66
CA GLY A 121 7.78 31.71 -15.84
C GLY A 121 7.34 31.04 -17.14
N THR A 122 7.66 31.67 -18.27
CA THR A 122 7.16 31.26 -19.59
C THR A 122 7.74 29.92 -20.04
N GLY A 123 6.88 29.02 -20.51
CA GLY A 123 7.28 27.76 -21.16
C GLY A 123 7.52 26.58 -20.22
N GLN A 124 7.35 26.76 -18.90
CA GLN A 124 7.35 25.65 -17.94
C GLN A 124 5.95 25.05 -17.81
N GLU A 125 5.89 23.73 -17.67
CA GLU A 125 4.66 23.01 -17.36
C GLU A 125 4.27 23.26 -15.89
N VAL A 126 3.00 23.58 -15.66
CA VAL A 126 2.46 23.89 -14.33
C VAL A 126 1.12 23.20 -14.18
N ASP A 127 0.98 22.41 -13.12
CA ASP A 127 -0.23 21.67 -12.80
C ASP A 127 -0.40 21.54 -11.28
N ILE A 128 -1.66 21.48 -10.83
CA ILE A 128 -1.99 21.04 -9.47
C ILE A 128 -2.22 19.54 -9.54
N SER A 129 -1.12 18.78 -9.46
CA SER A 129 -1.15 17.32 -9.61
C SER A 129 -1.73 16.58 -8.40
N ASN A 130 -1.79 17.23 -7.23
CA ASN A 130 -2.26 16.60 -6.00
C ASN A 130 -3.04 17.57 -5.09
N MET A 131 -4.09 17.07 -4.45
CA MET A 131 -4.83 17.77 -3.40
C MET A 131 -5.07 16.89 -2.18
N SER A 132 -5.07 17.49 -1.00
CA SER A 132 -5.25 16.80 0.27
C SER A 132 -6.11 17.60 1.24
N GLY A 133 -7.06 16.93 1.88
CA GLY A 133 -7.87 17.47 2.96
C GLY A 133 -7.78 16.62 4.23
N PHE A 134 -8.01 17.26 5.37
CA PHE A 134 -8.15 16.62 6.68
C PHE A 134 -9.49 16.99 7.34
N SER A 135 -10.15 16.02 7.95
CA SER A 135 -11.38 16.23 8.71
C SER A 135 -12.49 16.82 7.82
N GLN A 136 -13.05 17.97 8.20
CA GLN A 136 -14.14 18.62 7.46
C GLN A 136 -13.72 19.22 6.11
N SER A 137 -12.42 19.43 5.89
CA SER A 137 -11.91 19.91 4.59
C SER A 137 -11.82 18.81 3.54
N GLY A 138 -11.83 17.54 3.96
CA GLY A 138 -11.76 16.37 3.08
C GLY A 138 -12.82 16.39 1.97
N PRO A 139 -14.12 16.53 2.30
CA PRO A 139 -15.17 16.61 1.30
C PRO A 139 -15.07 17.82 0.36
N ALA A 140 -14.68 19.00 0.88
CA ALA A 140 -14.46 20.19 0.07
C ALA A 140 -13.32 19.98 -0.95
N VAL A 141 -12.22 19.37 -0.50
CA VAL A 141 -11.09 18.99 -1.35
C VAL A 141 -11.52 17.95 -2.39
N ALA A 142 -12.24 16.90 -2.00
CA ALA A 142 -12.73 15.89 -2.92
C ALA A 142 -13.60 16.52 -4.03
N LYS A 143 -14.54 17.39 -3.67
CA LYS A 143 -15.39 18.11 -4.61
C LYS A 143 -14.57 18.95 -5.59
N VAL A 144 -13.71 19.85 -5.09
CA VAL A 144 -12.93 20.74 -5.95
C VAL A 144 -11.94 19.97 -6.82
N ALA A 145 -11.30 18.94 -6.27
CA ALA A 145 -10.36 18.11 -7.01
C ALA A 145 -11.04 17.33 -8.15
N ALA A 146 -12.27 16.83 -7.94
CA ALA A 146 -13.05 16.16 -8.98
C ALA A 146 -13.53 17.12 -10.08
N GLU A 147 -13.93 18.34 -9.72
CA GLU A 147 -14.27 19.42 -10.65
C GLU A 147 -13.07 19.79 -11.54
N MET A 148 -11.90 19.90 -10.93
CA MET A 148 -10.66 20.35 -11.59
C MET A 148 -9.85 19.21 -12.23
N LYS A 149 -10.30 17.95 -12.07
CA LYS A 149 -9.62 16.75 -12.59
C LYS A 149 -8.18 16.61 -12.11
N VAL A 150 -7.97 16.83 -10.81
CA VAL A 150 -6.67 16.65 -10.15
C VAL A 150 -6.27 15.19 -10.17
N GLN A 151 -5.06 14.92 -10.66
CA GLN A 151 -4.58 13.56 -10.95
C GLN A 151 -4.58 12.63 -9.73
N LYS A 152 -4.32 13.16 -8.54
CA LYS A 152 -4.23 12.37 -7.32
C LYS A 152 -4.79 13.11 -6.12
N ILE A 153 -5.57 12.42 -5.30
CA ILE A 153 -6.18 13.01 -4.11
C ILE A 153 -5.86 12.13 -2.90
N THR A 154 -5.40 12.72 -1.81
CA THR A 154 -5.04 11.99 -0.59
C THR A 154 -5.66 12.66 0.62
N ASN A 155 -6.68 12.06 1.19
CA ASN A 155 -7.47 12.62 2.27
C ASN A 155 -7.28 11.85 3.58
N PHE A 156 -7.58 12.51 4.71
CA PHE A 156 -7.40 11.95 6.04
C PHE A 156 -8.59 12.27 6.94
N MET A 157 -9.19 11.24 7.52
CA MET A 157 -10.28 11.34 8.50
C MET A 157 -11.48 12.15 8.00
N ASP A 158 -11.93 11.91 6.76
CA ASP A 158 -12.95 12.72 6.07
C ASP A 158 -14.29 12.77 6.82
N TRP A 159 -14.47 13.83 7.60
CA TRP A 159 -15.67 14.07 8.39
C TRP A 159 -16.75 14.70 7.51
N GLY A 160 -17.95 14.14 7.50
CA GLY A 160 -19.05 14.65 6.66
C GLY A 160 -18.97 14.21 5.20
N ALA A 161 -18.16 13.21 4.88
CA ALA A 161 -18.00 12.66 3.54
C ALA A 161 -19.33 12.20 2.94
N TRP A 162 -20.16 11.49 3.72
CA TRP A 162 -21.50 11.08 3.26
C TRP A 162 -22.43 12.25 2.94
N ALA A 163 -22.48 13.25 3.83
CA ALA A 163 -23.35 14.41 3.66
C ALA A 163 -23.02 15.20 2.37
N SER A 164 -21.75 15.21 1.97
CA SER A 164 -21.29 15.95 0.78
C SER A 164 -21.90 15.48 -0.54
N LEU A 165 -22.44 14.26 -0.61
CA LEU A 165 -23.12 13.73 -1.80
C LEU A 165 -24.45 14.43 -2.09
N SER A 166 -25.19 14.82 -1.04
CA SER A 166 -26.57 15.31 -1.17
C SER A 166 -26.74 16.80 -0.83
N MET A 167 -25.68 17.45 -0.37
CA MET A 167 -25.69 18.87 -0.05
C MET A 167 -25.95 19.74 -1.28
N ASN A 168 -27.01 20.54 -1.27
CA ASN A 168 -27.32 21.47 -2.36
C ASN A 168 -27.71 22.85 -1.80
N SER A 169 -27.17 23.89 -2.41
CA SER A 169 -27.51 25.30 -2.17
C SER A 169 -27.59 26.06 -3.51
N SER A 170 -27.84 27.36 -3.50
CA SER A 170 -27.83 28.17 -4.74
C SER A 170 -26.47 28.15 -5.45
N ASP A 171 -25.37 28.03 -4.68
CA ASP A 171 -24.00 28.20 -5.16
C ASP A 171 -23.15 26.93 -5.06
N TYR A 172 -23.71 25.86 -4.49
CA TYR A 172 -23.03 24.57 -4.31
C TYR A 172 -23.98 23.44 -4.65
N LYS A 173 -23.48 22.46 -5.41
CA LYS A 173 -24.14 21.18 -5.62
C LYS A 173 -23.26 20.09 -5.04
N GLY A 174 -23.90 19.05 -4.53
CA GLY A 174 -23.21 17.89 -3.98
C GLY A 174 -22.32 17.24 -5.02
N ILE A 175 -21.50 16.29 -4.56
CA ILE A 175 -20.67 15.47 -5.45
C ILE A 175 -21.61 14.72 -6.40
N SER A 176 -21.49 14.96 -7.71
CA SER A 176 -22.29 14.30 -8.75
C SER A 176 -21.85 12.85 -8.94
N ASN A 177 -22.63 12.05 -9.67
CA ASN A 177 -22.24 10.68 -9.99
C ASN A 177 -20.97 10.61 -10.84
N GLU A 178 -20.76 11.56 -11.75
CA GLU A 178 -19.55 11.65 -12.58
C GLU A 178 -18.32 12.04 -11.76
N GLU A 179 -18.51 12.91 -10.77
CA GLU A 179 -17.45 13.27 -9.81
C GLU A 179 -17.14 12.10 -8.88
N LEU A 180 -18.17 11.39 -8.40
CA LEU A 180 -18.01 10.19 -7.58
C LEU A 180 -17.18 9.11 -8.30
N ALA A 181 -17.53 8.80 -9.55
CA ALA A 181 -16.77 7.85 -10.38
C ALA A 181 -15.31 8.30 -10.57
N TYR A 182 -15.07 9.61 -10.72
CA TYR A 182 -13.72 10.15 -10.79
C TYR A 182 -12.96 9.99 -9.46
N LEU A 183 -13.62 10.26 -8.34
CA LEU A 183 -13.02 10.10 -7.02
C LEU A 183 -12.66 8.64 -6.73
N ASP A 184 -13.50 7.68 -7.14
CA ASP A 184 -13.23 6.25 -6.97
C ASP A 184 -11.94 5.78 -7.66
N GLU A 185 -11.52 6.45 -8.73
CA GLU A 185 -10.27 6.15 -9.45
C GLU A 185 -9.06 6.94 -8.93
N HIS A 186 -9.28 8.12 -8.35
CA HIS A 186 -8.22 9.10 -8.10
C HIS A 186 -7.97 9.44 -6.62
N LEU A 187 -8.90 9.09 -5.72
CA LEU A 187 -8.85 9.46 -4.31
C LEU A 187 -8.47 8.27 -3.42
N HIS A 188 -7.49 8.50 -2.57
CA HIS A 188 -7.19 7.68 -1.40
C HIS A 188 -7.64 8.40 -0.13
N SER A 189 -8.47 7.78 0.71
CA SER A 189 -8.87 8.33 2.00
C SER A 189 -8.39 7.42 3.13
N TYR A 190 -7.74 7.97 4.15
CA TYR A 190 -7.26 7.21 5.31
C TYR A 190 -8.13 7.47 6.53
N SER A 191 -8.61 6.41 7.18
CA SER A 191 -9.53 6.49 8.32
C SER A 191 -9.10 5.55 9.45
N ASP A 192 -9.33 5.95 10.70
CA ASP A 192 -9.20 5.08 11.86
C ASP A 192 -10.40 4.14 12.00
N GLN A 193 -10.16 2.89 12.39
CA GLN A 193 -11.20 1.87 12.57
C GLN A 193 -12.24 2.29 13.63
N GLY A 194 -11.81 2.92 14.71
CA GLY A 194 -12.67 3.35 15.81
C GLY A 194 -13.50 4.60 15.51
N LYS A 195 -13.34 5.21 14.33
CA LYS A 195 -14.09 6.38 13.85
C LYS A 195 -14.19 7.51 14.89
N HIS A 196 -13.05 7.92 15.46
CA HIS A 196 -12.97 8.77 16.65
C HIS A 196 -13.96 9.94 16.66
N ILE A 197 -13.67 11.03 15.94
CA ILE A 197 -14.57 12.18 15.79
C ILE A 197 -15.50 11.99 14.58
N THR A 198 -15.07 11.21 13.58
CA THR A 198 -15.83 10.96 12.35
C THR A 198 -17.16 10.26 12.60
N SER A 199 -17.30 9.42 13.63
CA SER A 199 -18.59 8.81 14.01
C SER A 199 -19.68 9.81 14.40
N LEU A 200 -19.31 11.05 14.76
CA LEU A 200 -20.24 12.10 15.16
C LEU A 200 -20.81 12.90 13.98
N ASP A 201 -20.52 12.50 12.73
CA ASP A 201 -20.99 13.17 11.51
C ASP A 201 -22.43 12.80 11.09
N TRP A 202 -23.20 12.20 12.00
CA TRP A 202 -24.56 11.66 11.80
C TRP A 202 -24.66 10.46 10.84
N HIS A 203 -23.56 10.10 10.17
CA HIS A 203 -23.48 9.00 9.23
C HIS A 203 -22.47 7.93 9.68
N GLY A 204 -21.96 8.02 10.90
CA GLY A 204 -21.05 7.04 11.48
C GLY A 204 -19.62 7.09 10.92
N GLY A 205 -19.22 8.20 10.28
CA GLY A 205 -17.90 8.34 9.68
C GLY A 205 -17.70 7.51 8.42
N VAL A 206 -18.80 7.29 7.68
CA VAL A 206 -18.79 6.60 6.39
C VAL A 206 -18.24 7.53 5.31
N ILE A 207 -17.28 7.02 4.55
CA ILE A 207 -16.63 7.71 3.43
C ILE A 207 -17.09 7.00 2.15
N PRO A 208 -17.97 7.61 1.34
CA PRO A 208 -18.65 6.91 0.25
C PRO A 208 -17.95 7.01 -1.11
N TYR A 209 -16.73 7.55 -1.14
CA TYR A 209 -15.97 7.80 -2.36
C TYR A 209 -14.51 7.41 -2.20
N GLY A 210 -13.87 7.11 -3.32
CA GLY A 210 -12.45 6.79 -3.35
C GLY A 210 -12.12 5.44 -2.72
N LYS A 211 -10.83 5.13 -2.74
CA LYS A 211 -10.27 3.99 -2.04
C LYS A 211 -10.04 4.34 -0.57
N VAL A 212 -10.83 3.75 0.31
CA VAL A 212 -10.72 3.96 1.76
C VAL A 212 -9.77 2.94 2.38
N PHE A 213 -8.73 3.44 3.06
CA PHE A 213 -7.82 2.65 3.88
C PHE A 213 -8.17 2.81 5.35
N THR A 214 -8.66 1.74 5.97
CA THR A 214 -8.95 1.69 7.41
C THR A 214 -7.74 1.16 8.18
N VAL A 215 -7.36 1.79 9.29
CA VAL A 215 -6.23 1.37 10.12
C VAL A 215 -6.67 1.15 11.57
N GLU A 216 -6.12 0.14 12.24
CA GLU A 216 -6.53 -0.22 13.60
C GLU A 216 -6.25 0.91 14.60
N GLY A 217 -7.24 1.16 15.47
CA GLY A 217 -7.19 2.14 16.53
C GLY A 217 -8.18 3.28 16.34
N LYS A 218 -8.10 4.28 17.23
CA LYS A 218 -9.11 5.34 17.35
C LYS A 218 -8.44 6.69 17.64
N TYR A 219 -8.09 7.44 16.61
CA TYR A 219 -7.42 8.73 16.78
C TYR A 219 -7.60 9.66 15.56
N HIS A 220 -8.20 10.82 15.78
CA HIS A 220 -8.53 11.79 14.73
C HIS A 220 -7.33 12.67 14.38
N ASN A 221 -6.36 12.13 13.64
CA ASN A 221 -5.14 12.83 13.28
C ASN A 221 -4.61 12.36 11.92
N ALA A 222 -4.25 13.29 11.03
CA ALA A 222 -3.71 12.96 9.72
C ALA A 222 -2.43 12.10 9.76
N GLY A 223 -1.61 12.22 10.81
CA GLY A 223 -0.39 11.44 11.04
C GLY A 223 -0.61 10.13 11.80
N PHE A 224 -1.86 9.78 12.13
CA PHE A 224 -2.17 8.53 12.80
C PHE A 224 -1.87 7.32 11.92
N PRO A 225 -2.42 7.21 10.68
CA PRO A 225 -2.10 6.12 9.78
C PRO A 225 -0.60 6.04 9.51
N LYS A 226 -0.01 4.86 9.58
CA LYS A 226 1.38 4.64 9.13
C LYS A 226 1.37 4.27 7.67
N ILE A 227 2.00 5.10 6.84
CA ILE A 227 1.92 5.04 5.38
C ILE A 227 3.34 4.87 4.83
N LYS A 228 3.48 4.02 3.82
CA LYS A 228 4.71 3.84 3.04
C LYS A 228 4.34 3.91 1.56
N GLY A 229 4.82 4.94 0.87
CA GLY A 229 4.40 5.18 -0.52
C GLY A 229 2.93 5.60 -0.64
N ASN A 230 2.08 4.77 -1.29
CA ASN A 230 0.67 5.06 -1.60
C ASN A 230 -0.32 4.13 -0.85
N GLY A 231 0.05 3.67 0.34
CA GLY A 231 -0.78 2.77 1.14
C GLY A 231 -0.23 2.56 2.54
N PRO A 232 -0.96 1.79 3.38
CA PRO A 232 -0.51 1.43 4.72
C PRO A 232 0.88 0.75 4.72
N ASP A 233 1.70 1.07 5.72
CA ASP A 233 2.98 0.41 5.94
C ASP A 233 2.77 -0.98 6.58
N PHE A 234 2.49 -1.98 5.75
CA PHE A 234 2.19 -3.34 6.21
C PHE A 234 3.28 -3.94 7.11
N GLU A 235 4.56 -3.63 6.86
CA GLU A 235 5.67 -4.08 7.71
C GLU A 235 5.55 -3.49 9.11
N TRP A 236 5.23 -2.19 9.21
CA TRP A 236 5.01 -1.53 10.48
C TRP A 236 3.80 -2.12 11.22
N TYR A 237 2.66 -2.30 10.54
CA TYR A 237 1.45 -2.85 11.17
C TYR A 237 1.66 -4.31 11.64
N GLU A 238 2.27 -5.17 10.82
CA GLU A 238 2.57 -6.56 11.21
C GLU A 238 3.54 -6.62 12.39
N LYS A 239 4.56 -5.74 12.41
CA LYS A 239 5.51 -5.66 13.54
C LYS A 239 4.84 -5.22 14.83
N ASN A 240 3.87 -4.31 14.75
CA ASN A 240 3.16 -3.78 15.91
C ASN A 240 1.91 -4.61 16.29
N LEU A 241 1.65 -5.71 15.59
CA LEU A 241 0.48 -6.59 15.82
C LEU A 241 -0.86 -5.84 15.69
N LEU A 242 -0.95 -4.98 14.69
CA LEU A 242 -2.13 -4.18 14.38
C LEU A 242 -2.61 -4.49 12.96
N PHE A 243 -3.90 -4.36 12.72
CA PHE A 243 -4.50 -4.54 11.41
C PHE A 243 -4.62 -3.23 10.62
N CYS A 244 -4.66 -3.37 9.30
CA CYS A 244 -5.03 -2.30 8.38
C CYS A 244 -5.59 -2.90 7.08
N SER A 245 -6.41 -2.14 6.36
CA SER A 245 -6.95 -2.52 5.04
C SER A 245 -5.84 -2.90 4.07
N GLY A 246 -6.10 -3.92 3.25
CA GLY A 246 -5.19 -4.39 2.22
C GLY A 246 -4.13 -5.40 2.67
N MET A 247 -4.23 -5.93 3.90
CA MET A 247 -3.44 -7.10 4.29
C MET A 247 -3.96 -8.38 3.60
N SER A 248 -3.04 -9.30 3.30
CA SER A 248 -3.36 -10.65 2.84
C SER A 248 -3.81 -11.54 4.01
N LYS A 249 -4.46 -12.66 3.69
CA LYS A 249 -4.89 -13.64 4.70
C LYS A 249 -3.71 -14.12 5.55
N SER A 250 -2.59 -14.49 4.93
CA SER A 250 -1.39 -14.92 5.65
C SER A 250 -0.81 -13.84 6.57
N GLN A 251 -0.86 -12.55 6.19
CA GLN A 251 -0.44 -11.46 7.07
C GLN A 251 -1.31 -11.38 8.33
N VAL A 252 -2.63 -11.43 8.15
CA VAL A 252 -3.61 -11.40 9.24
C VAL A 252 -3.43 -12.62 10.15
N GLU A 253 -3.31 -13.82 9.59
CA GLU A 253 -3.06 -15.05 10.35
C GLU A 253 -1.78 -14.97 11.19
N ARG A 254 -0.67 -14.45 10.63
CA ARG A 254 0.58 -14.26 11.40
C ARG A 254 0.41 -13.28 12.55
N ILE A 255 -0.35 -12.20 12.37
CA ILE A 255 -0.64 -11.23 13.45
C ILE A 255 -1.48 -11.90 14.53
N VAL A 256 -2.57 -12.59 14.15
CA VAL A 256 -3.45 -13.31 15.08
C VAL A 256 -2.68 -14.37 15.86
N ASP A 257 -1.88 -15.19 15.19
CA ASP A 257 -1.09 -16.25 15.82
C ASP A 257 -0.09 -15.66 16.83
N LYS A 258 0.56 -14.54 16.49
CA LYS A 258 1.44 -13.81 17.42
C LYS A 258 0.67 -13.21 18.60
N ILE A 259 -0.50 -12.62 18.40
CA ILE A 259 -1.35 -12.09 19.49
C ILE A 259 -1.74 -13.23 20.45
N LEU A 260 -2.23 -14.34 19.92
CA LEU A 260 -2.64 -15.50 20.71
C LEU A 260 -1.45 -16.17 21.41
N SER A 261 -0.27 -16.20 20.79
CA SER A 261 0.94 -16.73 21.45
C SER A 261 1.35 -15.91 22.68
N LYS A 262 1.07 -14.60 22.68
CA LYS A 262 1.38 -13.68 23.78
C LYS A 262 0.27 -13.57 24.82
N SER A 263 -0.93 -14.09 24.53
CA SER A 263 -2.06 -14.01 25.46
C SER A 263 -1.95 -15.04 26.58
N SER A 264 -2.45 -14.68 27.76
CA SER A 264 -2.57 -15.57 28.93
C SER A 264 -3.82 -16.46 28.88
N ILE A 265 -4.52 -16.48 27.75
CA ILE A 265 -5.75 -17.25 27.55
C ILE A 265 -5.38 -18.75 27.44
N ASP A 266 -6.25 -19.64 27.93
CA ASP A 266 -6.04 -21.09 27.80
C ASP A 266 -6.06 -21.55 26.33
N ASN A 267 -5.30 -22.61 26.01
CA ASN A 267 -5.19 -23.12 24.64
C ASN A 267 -6.54 -23.52 24.02
N ALA A 268 -7.49 -24.02 24.81
CA ALA A 268 -8.83 -24.35 24.31
C ALA A 268 -9.56 -23.12 23.75
N TYR A 269 -9.45 -21.98 24.44
CA TYR A 269 -10.05 -20.71 23.99
C TYR A 269 -9.26 -20.05 22.84
N LYS A 270 -7.94 -20.29 22.73
CA LYS A 270 -7.16 -19.80 21.56
C LYS A 270 -7.66 -20.41 20.25
N THR A 271 -8.03 -21.69 20.26
CA THR A 271 -8.59 -22.38 19.10
C THR A 271 -9.90 -21.73 18.63
N MET A 272 -10.73 -21.26 19.57
CA MET A 272 -11.99 -20.55 19.26
C MET A 272 -11.75 -19.10 18.83
N ALA A 273 -10.83 -18.38 19.49
CA ALA A 273 -10.57 -16.97 19.22
C ALA A 273 -9.87 -16.73 17.86
N ARG A 274 -9.05 -17.69 17.39
CA ARG A 274 -8.31 -17.55 16.13
C ARG A 274 -9.23 -17.25 14.93
N PRO A 275 -10.25 -18.07 14.61
CA PRO A 275 -11.15 -17.78 13.48
C PRO A 275 -11.94 -16.48 13.70
N GLU A 276 -12.39 -16.17 14.92
CA GLU A 276 -13.12 -14.93 15.21
C GLU A 276 -12.28 -13.67 14.93
N LEU A 277 -10.99 -13.69 15.31
CA LEU A 277 -10.09 -12.56 15.04
C LEU A 277 -9.80 -12.38 13.55
N ILE A 278 -9.74 -13.47 12.79
CA ILE A 278 -9.57 -13.43 11.33
C ILE A 278 -10.85 -12.92 10.66
N GLU A 279 -12.02 -13.36 11.10
CA GLU A 279 -13.31 -12.89 10.59
C GLU A 279 -13.53 -11.41 10.90
N ARG A 280 -13.18 -10.96 12.12
CA ARG A 280 -13.23 -9.55 12.51
C ARG A 280 -12.41 -8.67 11.57
N TYR A 281 -11.28 -9.17 11.05
CA TYR A 281 -10.49 -8.41 10.09
C TYR A 281 -11.30 -8.07 8.84
N GLU A 282 -11.99 -9.05 8.25
CA GLU A 282 -12.78 -8.83 7.02
C GLU A 282 -13.92 -7.84 7.24
N VAL A 283 -14.53 -7.87 8.42
CA VAL A 283 -15.61 -6.95 8.82
C VAL A 283 -15.09 -5.52 9.00
N GLU A 284 -13.94 -5.33 9.64
CA GLU A 284 -13.45 -4.00 10.03
C GLU A 284 -12.55 -3.33 8.99
N TYR A 285 -11.79 -4.11 8.21
CA TYR A 285 -10.75 -3.63 7.30
C TYR A 285 -11.00 -3.97 5.83
N GLY A 286 -12.02 -4.79 5.54
CA GLY A 286 -12.41 -5.24 4.20
C GLY A 286 -11.76 -6.57 3.80
N SER A 287 -12.07 -7.02 2.58
CA SER A 287 -11.56 -8.30 2.05
C SER A 287 -10.04 -8.39 2.09
N PHE A 288 -9.53 -9.62 2.27
CA PHE A 288 -8.10 -9.88 2.14
C PHE A 288 -7.59 -9.44 0.77
N ALA A 289 -6.42 -8.79 0.76
CA ALA A 289 -5.71 -8.59 -0.48
C ALA A 289 -5.36 -9.97 -1.09
N PRO A 290 -5.41 -10.09 -2.42
CA PRO A 290 -5.00 -11.32 -3.08
C PRO A 290 -3.56 -11.64 -2.68
N GLU A 291 -3.32 -12.88 -2.27
CA GLU A 291 -1.97 -13.35 -2.06
C GLU A 291 -1.30 -13.46 -3.43
N LEU A 292 -0.32 -12.58 -3.68
CA LEU A 292 0.53 -12.73 -4.85
C LEU A 292 1.26 -14.06 -4.72
N THR A 293 0.97 -14.97 -5.63
CA THR A 293 1.71 -16.22 -5.72
C THR A 293 3.15 -15.92 -6.11
N LYS A 294 4.08 -16.85 -5.86
CA LYS A 294 5.46 -16.72 -6.37
C LYS A 294 5.48 -16.54 -7.90
N GLN A 295 4.52 -17.13 -8.62
CA GLN A 295 4.33 -16.94 -10.06
C GLN A 295 3.90 -15.50 -10.42
N ASP A 296 3.00 -14.89 -9.64
CA ASP A 296 2.61 -13.49 -9.83
C ASP A 296 3.78 -12.54 -9.58
N LEU A 297 4.54 -12.77 -8.52
CA LEU A 297 5.77 -12.01 -8.21
C LEU A 297 6.81 -12.14 -9.33
N ILE A 298 7.04 -13.34 -9.84
CA ILE A 298 7.93 -13.56 -11.00
C ILE A 298 7.43 -12.77 -12.22
N SER A 299 6.13 -12.80 -12.50
CA SER A 299 5.53 -12.09 -13.64
C SER A 299 5.68 -10.57 -13.51
N LEU A 300 5.43 -10.03 -12.32
CA LEU A 300 5.64 -8.61 -12.01
C LEU A 300 7.12 -8.22 -12.14
N ASN A 301 8.04 -9.01 -11.59
CA ASN A 301 9.46 -8.73 -11.67
C ASN A 301 9.98 -8.79 -13.12
N ILE A 302 9.49 -9.72 -13.95
CA ILE A 302 9.83 -9.78 -15.38
C ILE A 302 9.37 -8.51 -16.10
N LYS A 303 8.17 -8.01 -15.78
CA LYS A 303 7.67 -6.74 -16.31
C LYS A 303 8.55 -5.56 -15.86
N GLN A 304 8.87 -5.47 -14.57
CA GLN A 304 9.75 -4.43 -14.04
C GLN A 304 11.15 -4.48 -14.68
N ILE A 305 11.73 -5.67 -14.86
CA ILE A 305 13.01 -5.86 -15.56
C ILE A 305 12.95 -5.29 -17.00
N LYS A 306 11.84 -5.49 -17.70
CA LYS A 306 11.63 -4.94 -19.06
C LYS A 306 11.58 -3.41 -19.01
N GLU A 307 10.80 -2.84 -18.10
CA GLU A 307 10.64 -1.38 -17.93
C GLU A 307 11.96 -0.70 -17.52
N LEU A 308 12.74 -1.33 -16.62
CA LEU A 308 14.07 -0.88 -16.23
C LEU A 308 15.05 -0.91 -17.41
N LYS A 309 15.02 -1.98 -18.22
CA LYS A 309 15.84 -2.07 -19.44
C LYS A 309 15.50 -0.98 -20.45
N ASP A 310 14.22 -0.66 -20.61
CA ASP A 310 13.79 0.42 -21.51
C ASP A 310 14.18 1.80 -20.95
N SER A 311 13.99 2.04 -19.66
CA SER A 311 14.41 3.26 -18.96
C SER A 311 15.92 3.50 -19.04
N LEU A 312 16.73 2.43 -19.01
CA LEU A 312 18.19 2.52 -19.14
C LEU A 312 18.65 3.04 -20.51
N LYS A 313 17.87 2.83 -21.56
CA LYS A 313 18.21 3.30 -22.93
C LYS A 313 18.14 4.82 -23.05
N THR A 314 17.19 5.45 -22.34
CA THR A 314 16.86 6.88 -22.47
C THR A 314 17.41 7.75 -21.34
N SER A 315 17.93 7.15 -20.26
CA SER A 315 18.36 7.88 -19.06
C SER A 315 19.74 8.55 -19.15
N SER A 316 19.92 9.65 -18.40
CA SER A 316 21.21 10.34 -18.19
C SER A 316 22.18 9.50 -17.33
N SER A 317 23.47 9.85 -17.36
CA SER A 317 24.56 9.07 -16.75
C SER A 317 24.38 8.77 -15.26
N SER A 318 23.91 9.75 -14.47
CA SER A 318 23.68 9.57 -13.02
C SER A 318 22.45 8.71 -12.72
N LYS A 319 21.38 8.79 -13.55
CA LYS A 319 20.18 7.96 -13.41
C LYS A 319 20.41 6.51 -13.87
N LYS A 320 21.36 6.28 -14.78
CA LYS A 320 21.74 4.93 -15.23
C LYS A 320 22.27 4.04 -14.11
N ILE A 321 22.91 4.59 -13.08
CA ILE A 321 23.52 3.81 -12.00
C ILE A 321 22.46 3.24 -11.07
N SER A 322 21.53 4.08 -10.59
CA SER A 322 20.42 3.61 -9.75
C SER A 322 19.54 2.60 -10.50
N LEU A 323 19.28 2.84 -11.79
CA LEU A 323 18.50 1.91 -12.61
C LEU A 323 19.22 0.56 -12.84
N ARG A 324 20.57 0.55 -12.93
CA ARG A 324 21.35 -0.68 -13.03
C ARG A 324 21.35 -1.46 -11.72
N GLU A 325 21.46 -0.77 -10.60
CA GLU A 325 21.38 -1.39 -9.29
C GLU A 325 20.01 -2.04 -9.06
N GLU A 326 18.93 -1.31 -9.33
CA GLU A 326 17.57 -1.83 -9.24
C GLU A 326 17.36 -3.04 -10.18
N LEU A 327 17.85 -2.95 -11.42
CA LEU A 327 17.80 -4.06 -12.37
C LEU A 327 18.50 -5.33 -11.85
N VAL A 328 19.67 -5.17 -11.22
CA VAL A 328 20.42 -6.30 -10.63
C VAL A 328 19.63 -6.91 -9.47
N ARG A 329 19.05 -6.09 -8.58
CA ARG A 329 18.24 -6.58 -7.46
C ARG A 329 17.00 -7.34 -7.90
N VAL A 330 16.20 -6.75 -8.79
CA VAL A 330 14.97 -7.39 -9.28
C VAL A 330 15.29 -8.68 -10.03
N SER A 331 16.40 -8.71 -10.80
CA SER A 331 16.87 -9.94 -11.46
C SER A 331 17.29 -11.02 -10.46
N ALA A 332 17.99 -10.64 -9.40
CA ALA A 332 18.42 -11.54 -8.33
C ALA A 332 17.22 -12.15 -7.59
N GLU A 333 16.22 -11.33 -7.26
CA GLU A 333 14.99 -11.77 -6.62
C GLU A 333 14.19 -12.72 -7.52
N THR A 334 14.04 -12.36 -8.81
CA THR A 334 13.36 -13.21 -9.80
C THR A 334 14.01 -14.58 -9.91
N ALA A 335 15.34 -14.64 -9.99
CA ALA A 335 16.09 -15.88 -10.10
C ALA A 335 15.92 -16.79 -8.86
N LYS A 336 15.83 -16.18 -7.67
CA LYS A 336 15.55 -16.89 -6.43
C LYS A 336 14.12 -17.46 -6.42
N LEU A 337 13.13 -16.63 -6.73
CA LEU A 337 11.72 -17.04 -6.78
C LEU A 337 11.49 -18.17 -7.80
N GLN A 338 12.07 -18.06 -9.00
CA GLN A 338 11.98 -19.11 -10.03
C GLN A 338 12.54 -20.44 -9.53
N ALA A 339 13.64 -20.43 -8.77
CA ALA A 339 14.23 -21.64 -8.24
C ALA A 339 13.40 -22.27 -7.11
N GLU A 340 12.73 -21.46 -6.30
CA GLU A 340 11.77 -21.93 -5.29
C GLU A 340 10.54 -22.57 -5.94
N VAL A 341 9.93 -21.91 -6.94
CA VAL A 341 8.80 -22.46 -7.70
C VAL A 341 9.18 -23.77 -8.38
N TYR A 342 10.36 -23.83 -9.01
CA TYR A 342 10.86 -25.06 -9.62
C TYR A 342 10.99 -26.21 -8.61
N GLU A 343 11.47 -25.94 -7.39
CA GLU A 343 11.55 -26.97 -6.34
C GLU A 343 10.17 -27.48 -5.93
N GLU A 344 9.22 -26.57 -5.72
CA GLU A 344 7.83 -26.89 -5.35
C GLU A 344 7.15 -27.73 -6.44
N GLU A 345 7.30 -27.36 -7.71
CA GLU A 345 6.73 -28.09 -8.85
C GLU A 345 7.29 -29.52 -8.98
N ILE A 346 8.59 -29.70 -8.81
CA ILE A 346 9.21 -31.05 -8.89
C ILE A 346 8.73 -31.93 -7.74
N LYS A 347 8.70 -31.40 -6.51
CA LYS A 347 8.19 -32.14 -5.34
C LYS A 347 6.72 -32.53 -5.52
N SER A 348 5.90 -31.59 -5.99
CA SER A 348 4.47 -31.83 -6.24
C SER A 348 4.24 -32.89 -7.32
N LYS A 349 4.98 -32.84 -8.44
CA LYS A 349 4.90 -33.85 -9.51
C LYS A 349 5.28 -35.24 -9.01
N ILE A 350 6.35 -35.35 -8.23
CA ILE A 350 6.78 -36.61 -7.65
C ILE A 350 5.70 -37.19 -6.74
N GLU A 351 5.17 -36.37 -5.83
CA GLU A 351 4.10 -36.79 -4.90
C GLU A 351 2.85 -37.25 -5.67
N SER A 352 2.43 -36.48 -6.68
CA SER A 352 1.27 -36.81 -7.51
C SER A 352 1.43 -38.13 -8.26
N GLU A 353 2.59 -38.37 -8.87
CA GLU A 353 2.85 -39.63 -9.60
C GLU A 353 2.98 -40.83 -8.65
N LYS A 354 3.61 -40.64 -7.48
CA LYS A 354 3.71 -41.67 -6.44
C LYS A 354 2.34 -42.08 -5.93
N GLU A 355 1.45 -41.12 -5.69
CA GLU A 355 0.06 -41.35 -5.31
C GLU A 355 -0.69 -42.13 -6.39
N LYS A 356 -0.54 -41.77 -7.68
CA LYS A 356 -1.15 -42.53 -8.79
C LYS A 356 -0.67 -43.98 -8.85
N VAL A 357 0.62 -44.24 -8.58
CA VAL A 357 1.16 -45.61 -8.52
C VAL A 357 0.55 -46.36 -7.33
N SER A 358 0.49 -45.73 -6.16
CA SER A 358 -0.14 -46.29 -4.96
C SER A 358 -1.62 -46.67 -5.19
N GLN A 359 -2.37 -45.80 -5.86
CA GLN A 359 -3.77 -46.03 -6.20
C GLN A 359 -3.93 -47.20 -7.19
N LYS A 360 -3.07 -47.28 -8.23
CA LYS A 360 -3.08 -48.41 -9.18
C LYS A 360 -2.78 -49.74 -8.50
N ILE A 361 -1.79 -49.78 -7.61
CA ILE A 361 -1.46 -50.96 -6.81
C ILE A 361 -2.66 -51.40 -5.96
N SER A 362 -3.28 -50.44 -5.26
CA SER A 362 -4.44 -50.72 -4.41
C SER A 362 -5.64 -51.23 -5.21
N SER A 363 -5.91 -50.63 -6.36
CA SER A 363 -6.98 -51.08 -7.27
C SER A 363 -6.74 -52.49 -7.80
N LEU A 364 -5.52 -52.77 -8.26
CA LEU A 364 -5.17 -54.10 -8.78
C LEU A 364 -5.23 -55.18 -7.69
N LYS A 365 -4.79 -54.87 -6.47
CA LYS A 365 -4.97 -55.76 -5.31
C LYS A 365 -6.45 -56.05 -5.07
N SER A 366 -7.28 -55.00 -5.02
CA SER A 366 -8.72 -55.16 -4.80
C SER A 366 -9.38 -56.03 -5.87
N GLU A 367 -8.99 -55.86 -7.13
CA GLU A 367 -9.51 -56.66 -8.24
C GLU A 367 -9.06 -58.13 -8.13
N ALA A 368 -7.79 -58.37 -7.83
CA ALA A 368 -7.24 -59.71 -7.61
C ALA A 368 -7.95 -60.45 -6.44
N TYR A 369 -8.24 -59.75 -5.34
CA TYR A 369 -9.05 -60.30 -4.26
C TYR A 369 -10.47 -60.65 -4.69
N SER A 370 -11.04 -59.90 -5.64
CA SER A 370 -12.42 -60.14 -6.08
C SER A 370 -12.57 -61.39 -6.96
N ILE A 371 -11.51 -61.79 -7.68
CA ILE A 371 -11.51 -62.95 -8.59
C ILE A 371 -10.97 -64.25 -7.95
N ALA A 372 -10.26 -64.15 -6.82
CA ALA A 372 -9.61 -65.29 -6.16
C ALA A 372 -10.58 -66.15 -5.33
N HIS A 373 -11.68 -66.62 -5.94
CA HIS A 373 -12.77 -67.34 -5.27
C HIS A 373 -12.39 -68.72 -4.68
N HIS A 374 -11.26 -69.28 -5.09
CA HIS A 374 -10.83 -70.63 -4.73
C HIS A 374 -9.53 -70.67 -3.91
N LEU A 375 -8.97 -69.51 -3.57
CA LEU A 375 -7.75 -69.41 -2.77
C LEU A 375 -8.09 -68.85 -1.37
N PRO A 376 -7.54 -69.40 -0.29
CA PRO A 376 -7.57 -68.76 1.02
C PRO A 376 -6.95 -67.37 0.96
N SER A 377 -7.45 -66.43 1.77
CA SER A 377 -6.95 -65.04 1.78
C SER A 377 -5.44 -64.94 2.01
N SER A 378 -4.86 -65.86 2.79
CA SER A 378 -3.41 -65.92 3.04
C SER A 378 -2.61 -66.30 1.78
N GLU A 379 -3.13 -67.18 0.92
CA GLU A 379 -2.47 -67.51 -0.36
C GLU A 379 -2.54 -66.34 -1.34
N VAL A 380 -3.65 -65.62 -1.36
CA VAL A 380 -3.81 -64.40 -2.17
C VAL A 380 -2.88 -63.28 -1.69
N GLU A 381 -2.73 -63.10 -0.38
CA GLU A 381 -1.78 -62.14 0.20
C GLU A 381 -0.33 -62.47 -0.20
N VAL A 382 0.06 -63.75 -0.14
CA VAL A 382 1.39 -64.19 -0.57
C VAL A 382 1.61 -63.89 -2.06
N LEU A 383 0.63 -64.20 -2.90
CA LEU A 383 0.69 -63.92 -4.36
C LEU A 383 0.79 -62.42 -4.66
N LEU A 384 0.11 -61.57 -3.89
CA LEU A 384 0.08 -60.12 -4.10
C LEU A 384 1.15 -59.36 -3.28
N SER A 385 1.99 -60.07 -2.54
CA SER A 385 3.01 -59.47 -1.67
C SER A 385 4.04 -58.67 -2.47
N GLU A 386 4.38 -59.12 -3.68
CA GLU A 386 5.29 -58.42 -4.60
C GLU A 386 4.67 -57.18 -5.27
N LEU A 387 3.35 -57.02 -5.19
CA LEU A 387 2.63 -55.86 -5.72
C LEU A 387 2.59 -54.76 -4.64
N SER A 388 3.73 -54.17 -4.32
CA SER A 388 3.86 -53.15 -3.29
C SER A 388 4.49 -51.86 -3.83
N LEU A 389 4.23 -50.74 -3.13
CA LEU A 389 4.78 -49.45 -3.55
C LEU A 389 6.30 -49.43 -3.42
N ASP A 390 6.87 -50.09 -2.40
CA ASP A 390 8.32 -50.16 -2.20
C ASP A 390 9.07 -50.90 -3.32
N ILE A 391 8.41 -51.86 -4.00
CA ILE A 391 8.96 -52.55 -5.16
C ILE A 391 8.73 -51.72 -6.44
N ALA A 392 7.53 -51.18 -6.62
CA ALA A 392 7.14 -50.46 -7.83
C ALA A 392 7.75 -49.04 -7.93
N TRP A 393 8.13 -48.44 -6.81
CA TRP A 393 8.60 -47.06 -6.73
C TRP A 393 10.09 -46.99 -6.36
N ASN A 394 10.86 -46.27 -7.18
CA ASN A 394 12.28 -46.09 -6.93
C ASN A 394 12.54 -44.95 -5.92
N SER A 395 12.42 -45.26 -4.64
CA SER A 395 12.64 -44.31 -3.52
C SER A 395 14.04 -43.68 -3.52
N VAL A 396 15.05 -44.41 -4.01
CA VAL A 396 16.43 -43.87 -4.15
C VAL A 396 16.46 -42.78 -5.22
N LYS A 397 15.79 -42.99 -6.36
CA LYS A 397 15.70 -42.00 -7.45
C LYS A 397 14.89 -40.78 -7.03
N GLU A 398 13.80 -40.97 -6.28
CA GLU A 398 13.03 -39.88 -5.64
C GLU A 398 13.94 -39.03 -4.75
N SER A 399 14.62 -39.65 -3.77
CA SER A 399 15.49 -38.96 -2.83
C SER A 399 16.62 -38.19 -3.53
N ASN A 400 17.25 -38.81 -4.53
CA ASN A 400 18.28 -38.16 -5.34
C ASN A 400 17.74 -36.97 -6.15
N THR A 401 16.53 -37.08 -6.69
CA THR A 401 15.89 -36.01 -7.47
C THR A 401 15.52 -34.84 -6.56
N ILE A 402 14.90 -35.10 -5.40
CA ILE A 402 14.59 -34.07 -4.41
C ILE A 402 15.88 -33.37 -3.96
N SER A 403 16.92 -34.12 -3.62
CA SER A 403 18.21 -33.57 -3.18
C SER A 403 18.88 -32.71 -4.26
N ALA A 404 18.86 -33.16 -5.52
CA ALA A 404 19.41 -32.39 -6.65
C ALA A 404 18.65 -31.07 -6.86
N THR A 405 17.32 -31.10 -6.75
CA THR A 405 16.48 -29.91 -6.89
C THR A 405 16.67 -28.94 -5.72
N SER A 406 16.75 -29.42 -4.48
CA SER A 406 17.07 -28.58 -3.33
C SER A 406 18.46 -27.94 -3.46
N ASN A 407 19.45 -28.68 -3.96
CA ASN A 407 20.78 -28.15 -4.24
C ASN A 407 20.75 -27.06 -5.32
N TYR A 408 19.95 -27.23 -6.38
CA TYR A 408 19.74 -26.18 -7.39
C TYR A 408 19.17 -24.91 -6.77
N LYS A 409 18.09 -25.00 -5.97
CA LYS A 409 17.51 -23.85 -5.27
C LYS A 409 18.52 -23.15 -4.37
N ASN A 410 19.31 -23.91 -3.61
CA ASN A 410 20.32 -23.34 -2.72
C ASN A 410 21.41 -22.60 -3.49
N LYS A 411 21.88 -23.14 -4.63
CA LYS A 411 22.84 -22.46 -5.52
C LYS A 411 22.26 -21.16 -6.08
N MET A 412 21.01 -21.18 -6.54
CA MET A 412 20.34 -19.98 -7.06
C MET A 412 20.15 -18.91 -5.98
N SER A 413 19.86 -19.31 -4.74
CA SER A 413 19.81 -18.41 -3.59
C SER A 413 21.16 -17.76 -3.31
N GLN A 414 22.25 -18.54 -3.34
CA GLN A 414 23.62 -18.00 -3.18
C GLN A 414 24.01 -17.04 -4.32
N ILE A 415 23.62 -17.34 -5.57
CA ILE A 415 23.82 -16.44 -6.70
C ILE A 415 23.06 -15.13 -6.47
N SER A 416 21.79 -15.21 -6.04
CA SER A 416 20.96 -14.06 -5.71
C SER A 416 21.61 -13.18 -4.62
N ASP A 417 22.11 -13.78 -3.54
CA ASP A 417 22.80 -13.07 -2.47
C ASP A 417 24.09 -12.37 -2.98
N ASN A 418 24.83 -13.03 -3.86
CA ASN A 418 26.03 -12.44 -4.46
C ASN A 418 25.68 -11.29 -5.42
N LEU A 419 24.60 -11.39 -6.20
CA LEU A 419 24.12 -10.30 -7.04
C LEU A 419 23.68 -9.09 -6.21
N ASN A 420 23.03 -9.31 -5.07
CA ASN A 420 22.68 -8.23 -4.15
C ASN A 420 23.92 -7.52 -3.59
N LYS A 421 24.99 -8.26 -3.24
CA LYS A 421 26.28 -7.65 -2.87
C LYS A 421 26.91 -6.85 -4.01
N VAL A 422 26.75 -7.30 -5.25
CA VAL A 422 27.20 -6.54 -6.44
C VAL A 422 26.40 -5.25 -6.58
N ALA A 423 25.08 -5.30 -6.41
CA ALA A 423 24.21 -4.12 -6.39
C ALA A 423 24.65 -3.10 -5.33
N ASP A 424 24.96 -3.54 -4.11
CA ASP A 424 25.48 -2.65 -3.05
C ASP A 424 26.80 -1.96 -3.46
N ARG A 425 27.71 -2.71 -4.09
CA ARG A 425 28.99 -2.17 -4.59
C ARG A 425 28.84 -1.19 -5.75
N ILE A 426 27.80 -1.33 -6.58
CA ILE A 426 27.49 -0.37 -7.64
C ILE A 426 27.19 1.01 -7.01
N ILE A 427 26.36 1.04 -5.95
CA ILE A 427 26.06 2.28 -5.22
C ILE A 427 27.30 2.85 -4.54
N GLU A 428 28.11 2.01 -3.90
CA GLU A 428 29.32 2.45 -3.19
C GLU A 428 30.35 3.07 -4.15
N SER A 429 30.61 2.39 -5.27
CA SER A 429 31.55 2.87 -6.29
C SER A 429 31.11 4.21 -6.89
N ASP A 430 29.81 4.39 -7.11
CA ASP A 430 29.24 5.65 -7.58
C ASP A 430 29.42 6.78 -6.55
N LYS A 431 29.14 6.52 -5.28
CA LYS A 431 29.38 7.49 -4.20
C LYS A 431 30.84 7.93 -4.11
N ILE A 432 31.79 7.00 -4.32
CA ILE A 432 33.22 7.31 -4.34
C ILE A 432 33.58 8.12 -5.59
N GLY A 433 33.13 7.71 -6.77
CA GLY A 433 33.36 8.43 -8.02
C GLY A 433 32.81 9.86 -7.97
N ALA A 434 31.58 10.05 -7.50
CA ALA A 434 30.97 11.36 -7.35
C ALA A 434 31.82 12.29 -6.47
N LYS A 435 32.42 11.78 -5.38
CA LYS A 435 33.33 12.55 -4.50
C LYS A 435 34.65 12.94 -5.17
N ILE A 436 35.18 12.10 -6.06
CA ILE A 436 36.44 12.37 -6.78
C ILE A 436 36.25 13.50 -7.79
N PHE A 437 35.08 13.59 -8.44
CA PHE A 437 34.76 14.61 -9.46
C PHE A 437 34.04 15.86 -8.91
N SER A 438 33.88 15.97 -7.59
CA SER A 438 33.33 17.16 -6.92
C SER A 438 34.38 18.01 -6.18
N ASN A 439 35.66 17.69 -6.38
CA ASN A 439 36.82 18.57 -6.17
C ASN A 439 37.32 19.07 -7.54
#